data_AF-A0A6B2XI67-F1
#
_entry.id   AF-A0A6B2XI67-F1
#
_cell.length_a   1.000
_cell.length_b   1.000
_cell.length_c   1.000
_cell.angle_alpha   90.00
_cell.angle_beta   90.00
_cell.angle_gamma   90.00
#
_symmetry.space_group_name_H-M   'P 1'
#
loop_
_entity.id
_entity.type
_entity.pdbx_description
1 polymer ?
#
loop_
_entity_poly.entity_id
_entity_poly.type
_entity_poly.pdbx_seq_one_letter_code
_entity_poly.pdbx_strand_id
1 'polypeptide(L)' 'MATSVPSPTQIQAGFPAGTVLGYPRIGRRRELKKAVEAFWAGRTSADELETTAR' A
#
# COMPACT_ATOMS: atom_id res chain seq x y z
N MET A 1 -37.81 -23.04 40.67
CA MET A 1 -37.33 -23.73 39.45
C MET A 1 -37.19 -22.68 38.37
N ALA A 2 -35.96 -22.21 38.10
CA ALA A 2 -35.69 -21.21 37.06
C ALA A 2 -34.91 -21.90 35.93
N THR A 3 -35.56 -22.10 34.79
CA THR A 3 -34.95 -22.67 33.59
C THR A 3 -34.15 -21.59 32.88
N SER A 4 -32.82 -21.74 32.84
CA SER A 4 -31.91 -20.92 32.05
C SER A 4 -32.09 -21.27 30.57
N VAL A 5 -32.38 -20.26 29.75
CA VAL A 5 -32.40 -20.39 28.28
C VAL A 5 -30.97 -20.19 27.78
N PRO A 6 -30.42 -21.07 26.92
CA PRO A 6 -29.11 -20.84 26.33
C PRO A 6 -29.19 -19.72 25.28
N SER A 7 -28.27 -18.76 25.37
CA SER A 7 -28.09 -17.72 24.34
C SER A 7 -27.60 -18.35 23.03
N PRO A 8 -28.04 -17.86 21.86
CA PRO A 8 -27.56 -18.39 20.58
C PRO A 8 -26.07 -18.09 20.42
N THR A 9 -25.31 -19.11 20.05
CA THR A 9 -23.91 -18.99 19.65
C THR A 9 -23.80 -18.05 18.45
N GLN A 10 -23.23 -16.87 18.66
CA GLN A 10 -22.87 -15.95 17.58
C GLN A 10 -21.76 -16.58 16.73
N ILE A 11 -22.06 -16.89 15.48
CA ILE A 11 -21.04 -17.24 14.49
C ILE A 11 -20.48 -15.93 13.93
N GLN A 12 -19.36 -15.49 14.48
CA GLN A 12 -18.61 -14.37 13.91
C GLN A 12 -17.91 -14.86 12.63
N ALA A 13 -18.47 -14.53 11.48
CA ALA A 13 -17.78 -14.69 10.21
C ALA A 13 -16.63 -13.68 10.14
N GLY A 14 -15.39 -14.17 10.02
CA GLY A 14 -14.21 -13.33 9.83
C GLY A 14 -14.25 -12.62 8.47
N PHE A 15 -13.71 -11.40 8.41
CA PHE A 15 -13.60 -10.67 7.14
C PHE A 15 -12.63 -11.40 6.20
N PRO A 16 -12.92 -11.50 4.88
CA PRO A 16 -12.05 -12.19 3.95
C PRO A 16 -10.69 -11.50 3.81
N ALA A 17 -9.64 -12.30 3.62
CA ALA A 17 -8.31 -11.78 3.31
C ALA A 17 -8.27 -11.20 1.89
N GLY A 18 -7.47 -10.15 1.70
CA GLY A 18 -7.21 -9.55 0.40
C GLY A 18 -5.72 -9.26 0.21
N THR A 19 -5.25 -9.39 -1.03
CA THR A 19 -3.87 -9.11 -1.41
C THR A 19 -3.82 -7.86 -2.29
N VAL A 20 -2.93 -6.92 -1.94
CA VAL A 20 -2.67 -5.73 -2.77
C VAL A 20 -1.63 -6.09 -3.84
N LEU A 21 -2.04 -6.13 -5.10
CA LEU A 21 -1.18 -6.50 -6.23
C LEU A 21 -0.13 -5.44 -6.58
N GLY A 22 -0.35 -4.19 -6.16
CA GLY A 22 0.58 -3.11 -6.45
C GLY A 22 0.15 -1.79 -5.83
N TYR A 23 1.09 -0.86 -5.78
CA TYR A 23 0.89 0.50 -5.29
C TYR A 23 1.54 1.50 -6.26
N PRO A 24 0.97 2.71 -6.44
CA PRO A 24 1.58 3.73 -7.28
C PRO A 24 3.02 4.07 -6.85
N ARG A 25 4.00 3.82 -7.72
CA ARG A 25 5.43 4.11 -7.48
C ARG A 25 5.82 5.57 -7.70
N ILE A 26 4.91 6.38 -8.24
CA ILE A 26 5.23 7.74 -8.70
C ILE A 26 5.46 8.74 -7.55
N GLY A 27 4.98 8.44 -6.35
CA GLY A 27 5.01 9.32 -5.17
C GLY A 27 3.89 10.39 -5.18
N ARG A 28 3.58 10.93 -4.00
CA ARG A 28 2.43 11.86 -3.79
C ARG A 28 2.54 13.12 -4.65
N ARG A 29 3.75 13.58 -4.98
CA ARG A 29 4.00 14.80 -5.77
C ARG A 29 4.77 14.50 -7.05
N ARG A 30 4.65 13.27 -7.53
CA ARG A 30 5.27 12.76 -8.76
C ARG A 30 6.80 12.85 -8.72
N GLU A 31 7.38 12.52 -7.58
CA GLU A 31 8.82 12.54 -7.32
C GLU A 31 9.59 11.72 -8.36
N LEU A 32 9.13 10.49 -8.65
CA LEU A 32 9.80 9.60 -9.61
C LEU A 32 9.81 10.17 -11.04
N LYS A 33 8.69 10.79 -11.47
CA LYS A 33 8.61 11.46 -12.78
C LYS A 33 9.68 12.56 -12.89
N LYS A 34 9.77 13.44 -11.87
CA LYS A 34 10.71 14.56 -11.88
C LYS A 34 12.16 14.09 -11.90
N ALA A 35 12.47 13.03 -11.14
CA ALA A 35 13.81 12.44 -11.14
C ALA A 35 14.18 11.87 -12.52
N VAL A 36 13.27 11.13 -13.17
CA VAL A 36 13.51 10.59 -14.52
C VAL A 36 13.73 11.72 -15.54
N GLU A 37 12.89 12.76 -15.51
CA GLU A 37 13.05 13.92 -16.41
C GLU A 37 14.34 14.70 -16.16
N ALA A 38 14.78 14.82 -14.91
CA ALA A 38 16.05 15.45 -14.57
C ALA A 38 17.24 14.62 -15.04
N PHE A 39 17.18 13.30 -14.89
CA PHE A 39 18.21 12.38 -15.34
C PHE A 39 18.35 12.42 -16.88
N TRP A 40 17.24 12.33 -17.63
CA TRP A 40 17.28 12.43 -19.09
C TRP A 40 17.74 13.79 -19.61
N ALA A 41 17.51 14.86 -18.83
CA ALA A 41 18.04 16.17 -19.15
C ALA A 41 19.51 16.36 -18.73
N GLY A 42 20.16 15.34 -18.19
CA GLY A 42 21.56 15.40 -17.72
C GLY A 42 21.77 16.27 -16.48
N ARG A 43 20.71 16.58 -15.72
CA ARG A 43 20.76 17.45 -14.54
C ARG A 43 21.02 16.71 -13.22
N THR A 44 20.87 15.40 -13.21
CA THR A 44 21.08 14.53 -12.03
C THR A 44 21.81 13.26 -12.45
N SER A 45 22.51 12.64 -11.50
CA SER A 45 23.20 11.36 -11.68
C SER A 45 22.24 10.16 -11.65
N ALA A 46 22.73 8.99 -12.05
CA ALA A 46 22.01 7.73 -11.91
C ALA A 46 21.74 7.39 -10.43
N ASP A 47 22.73 7.62 -9.54
CA ASP A 47 22.61 7.37 -8.10
C ASP A 47 21.50 8.22 -7.46
N GLU A 48 21.34 9.47 -7.88
CA GLU A 48 20.28 10.37 -7.42
C GLU A 48 18.88 9.91 -7.89
N LEU A 49 18.78 9.40 -9.12
CA LEU A 49 17.55 8.78 -9.63
C LEU A 49 17.20 7.52 -8.83
N GLU A 50 18.16 6.62 -8.63
CA GLU A 50 17.97 5.39 -7.86
C GLU A 50 17.56 5.67 -6.42
N THR A 51 18.16 6.69 -5.79
CA THR A 51 17.78 7.13 -4.45
C THR A 51 16.32 7.56 -4.38
N THR A 52 15.82 8.23 -5.43
CA THR A 52 14.40 8.64 -5.51
C THR A 52 13.46 7.45 -5.83
N ALA A 53 13.96 6.38 -6.44
CA ALA A 53 13.18 5.22 -6.86
C ALA A 53 13.00 4.13 -5.80
N ARG A 54 13.78 4.18 -4.71
CA ARG A 54 13.66 3.31 -3.53
C ARG A 54 12.29 3.46 -2.87
#